data_AF-A0A3S0DP23-F1
#
_entry.id   AF-A0A3S0DP23-F1
#
_cell.length_a   1.000
_cell.length_b   1.000
_cell.length_c   1.000
_cell.angle_alpha   90.00
_cell.angle_beta   90.00
_cell.angle_gamma   90.00
#
_symmetry.space_group_name_H-M   'P 1'
#
loop_
_entity.id
_entity.type
_entity.pdbx_description
1 polymer ?
#
loop_
_entity_poly.entity_id
_entity_poly.type
_entity_poly.pdbx_seq_one_letter_code
_entity_poly.pdbx_strand_id
1 'polypeptide(L)' 'MKKSVVLVEKELTKVSRVDQAPCEGFTLVVDGRYKNEYPNEEAAQSAGKELLGRYPMLWIEIYDSGTQTRSKLS' A
#
# COMPACT_ATOMS: atom_id res chain seq x y z
N MET A 1 10.35 -36.14 5.52
CA MET A 1 9.94 -34.96 4.71
C MET A 1 8.69 -34.35 5.33
N LYS A 2 8.75 -33.13 5.87
CA LYS A 2 7.56 -32.32 6.14
C LYS A 2 7.95 -30.87 5.88
N LYS A 3 7.54 -30.36 4.70
CA LYS A 3 7.81 -29.00 4.24
C LYS A 3 7.05 -28.04 5.16
N SER A 4 7.78 -27.19 5.89
CA SER A 4 7.22 -26.05 6.61
C SER A 4 6.77 -25.04 5.55
N VAL A 5 5.46 -25.09 5.24
CA VAL A 5 4.81 -24.05 4.44
C VAL A 5 4.74 -22.82 5.33
N VAL A 6 5.59 -21.85 5.02
CA VAL A 6 5.54 -20.49 5.55
C VAL A 6 4.17 -19.92 5.17
N LEU A 7 3.29 -19.82 6.16
CA LEU A 7 2.09 -19.00 6.07
C LEU A 7 2.57 -17.55 5.95
N VAL A 8 2.68 -17.09 4.71
CA VAL A 8 2.68 -15.66 4.42
C VAL A 8 1.26 -15.20 4.71
N GLU A 9 1.09 -14.60 5.89
CA GLU A 9 -0.11 -13.90 6.35
C GLU A 9 -0.35 -12.70 5.43
N LYS A 10 -0.81 -12.98 4.22
CA LYS A 10 -1.30 -11.99 3.29
C LYS A 10 -2.75 -11.74 3.66
N GLU A 11 -2.98 -11.15 4.83
CA GLU A 11 -4.28 -10.66 5.27
C GLU A 11 -4.65 -9.44 4.41
N LEU A 12 -5.00 -9.69 3.14
CA LEU A 12 -5.56 -8.70 2.25
C LEU A 12 -6.95 -9.19 1.79
N THR A 13 -7.84 -9.39 2.75
CA THR A 13 -9.27 -9.53 2.47
C THR A 13 -10.10 -8.77 3.49
N LYS A 14 -9.76 -7.51 3.76
CA LYS A 14 -10.78 -6.56 4.21
C LYS A 14 -11.29 -5.87 2.96
N VAL A 15 -12.50 -6.25 2.55
CA VAL A 15 -13.24 -5.60 1.46
C VAL A 15 -13.53 -4.18 1.94
N SER A 16 -12.55 -3.29 1.77
CA SER A 16 -12.68 -1.88 2.14
C SER A 16 -13.65 -1.26 1.14
N ARG A 17 -14.70 -0.63 1.67
CA ARG A 17 -15.58 0.19 0.85
C ARG A 17 -14.72 1.28 0.20
N VAL A 18 -14.85 1.44 -1.11
CA VAL A 18 -14.05 2.37 -1.94
C VAL A 18 -14.03 3.81 -1.40
N ASP A 19 -15.03 4.18 -0.60
CA ASP A 19 -15.23 5.53 -0.06
C ASP A 19 -14.77 5.73 1.39
N GLN A 20 -14.27 4.70 2.08
CA GLN A 20 -13.83 4.85 3.47
C GLN A 20 -12.33 5.04 3.54
N ALA A 21 -11.89 6.25 3.90
CA ALA A 21 -10.51 6.49 4.29
C ALA A 21 -10.14 5.50 5.41
N PRO A 22 -8.97 4.84 5.33
CA PRO A 22 -8.47 4.03 6.41
C PRO A 22 -8.53 4.83 7.71
N CYS A 23 -9.05 4.22 8.76
CA CYS A 23 -9.04 4.90 10.07
C CYS A 23 -7.61 5.06 10.59
N GLU A 24 -6.71 4.15 10.20
CA GLU A 24 -5.29 4.09 10.57
C GLU A 24 -4.48 3.46 9.43
N GLY A 25 -3.19 3.80 9.34
CA GLY A 25 -2.25 3.21 8.38
C GLY A 25 -1.97 4.06 7.12
N PHE A 26 -1.29 3.44 6.17
CA PHE A 26 -0.78 4.06 4.95
C PHE A 26 -1.47 3.50 3.72
N THR A 27 -1.91 4.34 2.79
CA THR A 27 -2.51 3.87 1.54
C THR A 27 -1.64 4.24 0.35
N LEU A 28 -1.35 3.28 -0.49
CA LEU A 28 -0.72 3.51 -1.78
C LEU A 28 -1.75 4.09 -2.74
N VAL A 29 -1.50 5.33 -3.16
CA VAL A 29 -2.23 6.06 -4.17
C VAL A 29 -1.48 5.93 -5.48
N VAL A 30 -2.14 5.42 -6.50
CA VAL A 30 -1.60 5.27 -7.85
C VAL A 30 -2.48 6.06 -8.78
N ASP A 31 -1.91 7.05 -9.47
CA ASP A 31 -2.65 7.90 -10.42
C ASP A 31 -3.87 8.60 -9.79
N GLY A 32 -3.72 9.04 -8.53
CA GLY A 32 -4.80 9.65 -7.75
C GLY A 32 -5.86 8.68 -7.21
N ARG A 33 -5.70 7.37 -7.39
CA ARG A 33 -6.62 6.34 -6.87
C ARG A 33 -5.99 5.53 -5.74
N TYR A 34 -6.71 5.40 -4.64
CA TYR A 34 -6.36 4.51 -3.55
C TYR A 34 -6.41 3.06 -4.02
N LYS A 35 -5.31 2.32 -3.85
CA LYS A 35 -5.20 0.92 -4.30
C LYS A 35 -5.06 -0.07 -3.16
N ASN A 36 -4.02 0.09 -2.36
CA ASN A 36 -3.68 -0.84 -1.29
C ASN A 36 -3.42 -0.08 0.00
N GLU A 37 -3.96 -0.60 1.09
CA GLU A 37 -3.65 -0.17 2.44
C GLU A 37 -2.51 -1.02 2.99
N TYR A 38 -1.64 -0.38 3.76
CA TYR A 38 -0.48 -0.95 4.41
C TYR A 38 -0.47 -0.48 5.86
N PRO A 39 -0.12 -1.35 6.82
CA PRO A 39 -0.02 -0.95 8.21
C PRO A 39 1.17 -0.03 8.51
N ASN A 40 2.22 -0.06 7.67
CA ASN A 40 3.47 0.68 7.87
C ASN A 40 3.87 1.49 6.63
N GLU A 41 4.55 2.62 6.86
CA GLU A 41 5.06 3.48 5.78
C GLU A 41 6.08 2.73 4.93
N GLU A 42 7.01 2.02 5.56
CA GLU A 42 8.05 1.26 4.87
C GLU A 42 7.47 0.20 3.93
N ALA A 43 6.37 -0.46 4.32
CA ALA A 43 5.69 -1.43 3.49
C ALA A 43 5.04 -0.75 2.27
N ALA A 44 4.41 0.42 2.46
CA ALA A 44 3.85 1.21 1.37
C ALA A 44 4.93 1.74 0.42
N GLN A 45 6.06 2.22 0.96
CA GLN A 45 7.22 2.68 0.18
C GLN A 45 7.85 1.55 -0.63
N SER A 46 8.07 0.39 -0.03
CA SER A 46 8.66 -0.76 -0.71
C SER A 46 7.77 -1.22 -1.87
N ALA A 47 6.47 -1.37 -1.62
CA ALA A 47 5.50 -1.72 -2.66
C ALA A 47 5.44 -0.66 -3.77
N GLY A 48 5.47 0.63 -3.40
CA GLY A 48 5.50 1.72 -4.36
C GLY A 48 6.78 1.73 -5.21
N LYS A 49 7.95 1.47 -4.62
CA LYS A 49 9.23 1.39 -5.34
C LYS A 49 9.25 0.21 -6.31
N GLU A 50 8.73 -0.94 -5.90
CA GLU A 50 8.59 -2.10 -6.80
C GLU A 50 7.69 -1.76 -8.00
N LEU A 51 6.57 -1.07 -7.73
CA LEU A 51 5.64 -0.65 -8.77
C LEU A 51 6.24 0.39 -9.72
N LEU A 52 6.98 1.37 -9.19
CA LEU A 52 7.66 2.42 -9.96
C LEU A 52 8.80 1.83 -10.81
N GLY A 53 9.51 0.83 -10.28
CA GLY A 53 10.54 0.10 -11.02
C GLY A 53 9.97 -0.69 -12.20
N ARG A 54 8.75 -1.23 -12.07
CA ARG A 54 8.06 -1.92 -13.18
C ARG A 54 7.38 -0.94 -14.13
N TYR A 55 6.88 0.17 -13.62
CA TYR A 55 6.11 1.16 -14.37
C TYR A 55 6.57 2.58 -14.00
N PRO A 56 7.69 3.05 -14.57
CA PRO A 56 8.25 4.36 -14.23
C PRO A 56 7.37 5.55 -14.67
N MET A 57 6.33 5.28 -15.47
CA MET A 57 5.34 6.28 -15.89
C MET A 57 4.22 6.52 -14.86
N LEU A 58 4.10 5.70 -13.82
CA LEU A 58 3.03 5.84 -12.83
C LEU A 58 3.37 6.94 -11.81
N TRP A 59 2.39 7.77 -11.51
CA TRP A 59 2.48 8.67 -10.35
C TRP A 59 2.05 7.91 -9.10
N ILE A 60 3.00 7.68 -8.20
CA ILE A 60 2.78 6.95 -6.97
C ILE A 60 2.93 7.90 -5.78
N GLU A 61 1.94 7.89 -4.91
CA GLU A 61 1.92 8.66 -3.67
C GLU A 61 1.54 7.73 -2.53
N ILE A 62 2.00 8.05 -1.34
CA ILE A 62 1.65 7.35 -0.11
C ILE A 62 0.80 8.31 0.70
N TYR A 63 -0.43 7.92 0.95
CA TYR A 63 -1.34 8.63 1.83
C TYR A 63 -1.16 8.11 3.25
N ASP A 64 -0.73 8.99 4.14
CA ASP A 64 -0.72 8.74 5.57
C ASP A 64 -2.09 9.14 6.15
N SER A 65 -2.80 8.19 6.74
CA SER A 65 -4.17 8.43 7.24
C SER A 65 -4.18 9.14 8.58
N GLY A 66 -3.09 9.06 9.37
CA GLY A 66 -2.99 9.69 10.70
C GLY A 66 -2.80 11.20 10.63
N THR A 67 -2.01 11.66 9.66
CA THR A 67 -1.72 13.07 9.36
C THR A 67 -2.54 13.59 8.17
N GLN A 68 -3.24 12.69 7.47
CA GLN A 68 -4.00 12.96 6.24
C GLN A 68 -3.13 13.60 5.13
N THR A 69 -1.83 13.31 5.13
CA THR A 69 -0.88 13.85 4.15
C THR A 69 -0.60 12.87 3.02
N ARG A 70 -0.26 13.40 1.84
CA ARG A 70 0.18 12.60 0.69
C ARG A 70 1.65 12.90 0.42
N SER A 71 2.47 11.86 0.44
CA SER A 71 3.90 11.94 0.14
C SER A 71 4.16 11.30 -1.21
N LYS A 72 4.64 12.09 -2.17
CA LYS A 72 5.03 11.57 -3.48
C LYS A 72 6.25 10.67 -3.34
N LEU A 73 6.15 9.44 -3.85
CA LEU A 73 7.29 8.55 -3.94
C LEU A 73 8.10 8.94 -5.18
N SER A 74 9.34 9.39 -4.97
CA SER A 74 10.27 9.82 -6.04
C SER A 74 11.42 8.83 -6.17
#